data_AF-A0A831LL87-F1
#
_entry.id   AF-A0A831LL87-F1
#
_cell.length_a   1.000
_cell.length_b   1.000
_cell.length_c   1.000
_cell.angle_alpha   90.00
_cell.angle_beta   90.00
_cell.angle_gamma   90.00
#
_symmetry.space_group_name_H-M   'P 1'
#
loop_
_entity.id
_entity.type
_entity.pdbx_description
1 polymer ?
#
loop_
_entity_poly.entity_id
_entity_poly.type
_entity_poly.pdbx_seq_one_letter_code
_entity_poly.pdbx_strand_id
1 'polypeptide(L)' 'MPNYAILHEKPECLYEDYERKSELHRQTHYCPGCGHGIVHKLLAEAITDLGIQDRVILISPVGCSVFAYYYFDVGN' A
#
# COMPACT_ATOMS: atom_id res chain seq x y z
N MET A 1 25.03 -13.54 -6.07
CA MET A 1 24.01 -13.00 -5.15
C MET A 1 24.58 -11.72 -4.56
N PRO A 2 23.84 -10.60 -4.55
CA PRO A 2 24.35 -9.38 -3.96
C PRO A 2 24.66 -9.57 -2.47
N ASN A 3 25.78 -9.01 -1.99
CA ASN A 3 26.24 -9.06 -0.60
C ASN A 3 25.62 -7.93 0.25
N TYR A 4 24.37 -7.55 -0.02
CA TYR A 4 23.66 -6.51 0.72
C TYR A 4 22.29 -7.02 1.16
N ALA A 5 21.90 -6.64 2.38
CA ALA A 5 20.55 -6.88 2.89
C ALA A 5 19.62 -5.76 2.42
N ILE A 6 18.44 -6.12 1.95
CA ILE A 6 17.35 -5.17 1.70
C ILE A 6 16.75 -4.82 3.06
N LEU A 7 16.87 -3.55 3.47
CA LEU A 7 16.31 -3.08 4.74
C LEU A 7 14.86 -2.60 4.59
N HIS A 8 14.51 -2.08 3.41
CA HIS A 8 13.18 -1.59 3.09
C HIS A 8 12.85 -1.96 1.65
N GLU A 9 11.70 -2.57 1.46
CA GLU A 9 11.09 -2.80 0.16
C GLU A 9 9.61 -2.42 0.21
N LYS A 10 8.98 -2.42 -0.96
CA LYS A 10 7.53 -2.19 -1.02
C LYS A 10 6.84 -3.39 -0.36
N PRO A 11 5.88 -3.18 0.57
CA PRO A 11 5.14 -4.28 1.18
C PRO A 11 4.41 -5.10 0.11
N GLU A 12 4.46 -6.43 0.24
CA GLU A 12 3.84 -7.38 -0.69
C GLU A 12 2.34 -7.16 -0.85
N CYS A 13 1.66 -6.72 0.21
CA CYS A 13 0.22 -6.45 0.17
C CYS A 13 -0.15 -5.14 -0.54
N LEU A 14 0.79 -4.45 -1.18
CA LEU A 14 0.51 -3.32 -2.08
C LEU A 14 0.72 -3.75 -3.54
N TYR A 15 -0.29 -3.52 -4.39
CA TYR A 15 -0.16 -3.77 -5.83
C TYR A 15 1.04 -3.06 -6.43
N GLU A 16 1.82 -3.75 -7.27
CA GLU A 16 2.98 -3.17 -7.95
C GLU A 16 2.63 -1.91 -8.76
N ASP A 17 1.54 -2.01 -9.53
CA ASP A 17 0.95 -0.91 -10.28
C ASP A 17 -0.48 -0.65 -9.78
N TYR A 18 -0.81 0.61 -9.53
CA TYR A 18 -2.11 1.08 -9.10
C TYR A 18 -3.00 1.39 -10.30
N GLU A 19 -4.30 1.07 -10.19
CA GLU A 19 -5.30 1.46 -11.16
C GLU A 19 -5.47 2.99 -11.16
N ARG A 20 -4.70 3.67 -12.01
CA ARG A 20 -4.70 5.12 -12.21
C ARG A 20 -4.46 5.45 -13.68
N LYS A 21 -4.35 6.75 -13.98
CA LYS A 21 -3.91 7.22 -15.30
C LYS A 21 -2.59 6.56 -15.68
N SER A 22 -2.40 6.27 -16.97
CA SER A 22 -1.24 5.54 -17.52
C SER A 22 0.11 6.05 -17.00
N GLU A 23 0.25 7.36 -16.91
CA GLU A 23 1.46 8.05 -16.48
C GLU A 23 1.66 8.10 -14.96
N LEU A 24 0.66 7.64 -14.18
CA LEU A 24 0.61 7.72 -12.72
C LEU A 24 0.46 6.37 -11.98
N HIS A 25 0.63 5.25 -12.69
CA HIS A 25 0.42 3.90 -12.16
C HIS A 25 1.28 3.55 -10.92
N ARG A 26 2.37 4.27 -10.65
CA ARG A 26 3.24 4.04 -9.47
C ARG A 26 3.12 5.10 -8.39
N GLN A 27 2.18 6.04 -8.52
CA GLN A 27 1.97 7.09 -7.52
C GLN A 27 0.59 7.01 -6.90
N THR A 28 0.53 7.17 -5.58
CA THR A 28 -0.74 7.28 -4.88
C THR A 28 -1.42 8.62 -5.20
N HIS A 29 -2.71 8.71 -4.88
CA HIS A 29 -3.51 9.93 -4.87
C HIS A 29 -3.11 10.90 -3.75
N TYR A 30 -2.24 10.49 -2.82
CA TYR A 30 -1.91 11.30 -1.65
C TYR A 30 -0.92 12.40 -1.96
N CYS A 31 -1.14 13.56 -1.36
CA CYS A 31 -0.19 14.68 -1.42
C CYS A 31 1.15 14.28 -0.76
N PRO A 32 2.28 14.83 -1.23
CA PRO A 32 3.57 14.68 -0.56
C PRO A 32 3.46 15.08 0.93
N GLY A 33 3.87 14.18 1.83
CA GLY A 33 3.79 14.39 3.28
C GLY A 33 2.41 14.17 3.90
N CYS A 34 1.40 13.71 3.15
CA CYS A 34 0.07 13.42 3.71
C CYS A 34 0.12 12.25 4.70
N GLY A 35 -0.52 12.43 5.86
CA GLY A 35 -0.66 11.38 6.88
C GLY A 35 -1.35 10.11 6.37
N HIS A 36 -2.32 10.22 5.46
CA HIS A 36 -3.01 9.04 4.90
C HIS A 36 -2.05 8.10 4.14
N GLY A 37 -1.14 8.67 3.34
CA GLY A 37 -0.15 7.88 2.61
C GLY A 37 0.86 7.22 3.54
N ILE A 38 1.28 7.93 4.60
CA ILE A 38 2.18 7.38 5.63
C ILE A 38 1.49 6.24 6.38
N VAL A 39 0.25 6.45 6.85
CA VAL A 39 -0.51 5.43 7.58
C VAL A 39 -0.79 4.21 6.71
N HIS A 40 -1.15 4.39 5.44
CA HIS A 40 -1.37 3.25 4.53
C HIS A 40 -0.07 2.46 4.32
N LYS A 41 1.07 3.13 4.16
CA LYS A 41 2.37 2.45 4.08
C LYS A 41 2.66 1.63 5.35
N LEU A 42 2.53 2.25 6.53
CA LEU A 42 2.79 1.56 7.81
C LEU A 42 1.83 0.39 8.04
N LEU A 43 0.57 0.54 7.65
CA LEU A 43 -0.42 -0.53 7.72
C LEU A 43 -0.03 -1.69 6.79
N ALA A 44 0.42 -1.40 5.58
CA ALA A 44 0.88 -2.40 4.64
C ALA A 44 2.13 -3.16 5.13
N GLU A 45 3.12 -2.43 5.67
CA GLU A 45 4.30 -3.02 6.31
C GLU A 45 3.87 -3.98 7.44
N ALA A 46 2.96 -3.54 8.32
CA ALA A 46 2.47 -4.39 9.41
C ALA A 46 1.71 -5.63 8.93
N ILE A 47 0.89 -5.53 7.88
CA ILE A 47 0.16 -6.67 7.32
C ILE A 47 1.12 -7.69 6.71
N THR A 48 2.13 -7.22 5.97
CA THR A 48 3.17 -8.06 5.38
C THR A 48 4.04 -8.71 6.46
N ASP A 49 4.51 -7.95 7.46
CA ASP A 49 5.34 -8.45 8.56
C ASP A 49 4.63 -9.52 9.40
N LEU A 50 3.31 -9.37 9.59
CA LEU A 50 2.50 -10.33 10.32
C LEU A 50 2.08 -11.54 9.45
N GLY A 51 2.29 -11.50 8.14
CA GLY A 51 1.89 -12.55 7.20
C GLY A 51 0.38 -12.81 7.19
N ILE A 52 -0.43 -11.74 7.23
CA ILE A 52 -1.89 -11.84 7.40
C ILE A 52 -2.72 -11.33 6.23
N GLN A 53 -2.10 -11.08 5.07
CA GLN A 53 -2.76 -10.50 3.88
C GLN A 53 -4.12 -11.15 3.55
N ASP A 54 -4.17 -12.49 3.39
CA ASP A 54 -5.39 -13.25 3.07
C ASP A 54 -6.44 -13.29 4.20
N ARG A 55 -6.12 -12.74 5.38
CA ARG A 55 -7.00 -12.69 6.56
C ARG A 55 -7.44 -11.25 6.90
N VAL A 56 -7.13 -10.28 6.05
CA VAL A 56 -7.51 -8.88 6.23
C VAL A 56 -8.72 -8.53 5.39
N ILE A 57 -9.70 -7.88 6.02
CA ILE A 57 -10.77 -7.15 5.35
C ILE A 57 -10.52 -5.66 5.60
N LEU A 58 -10.20 -4.91 4.54
CA LEU A 58 -9.89 -3.49 4.58
C LEU A 58 -11.11 -2.66 4.15
N ILE A 59 -11.74 -1.99 5.11
CA ILE A 59 -12.91 -1.13 4.84
C ILE A 59 -12.45 0.30 4.59
N SER A 60 -12.65 0.78 3.36
CA SER A 60 -12.24 2.12 2.93
C SER A 60 -13.35 3.16 3.17
N PRO A 61 -13.15 4.16 4.05
CA PRO A 61 -14.18 5.17 4.35
C PRO A 61 -14.24 6.26 3.27
N VAL A 62 -15.33 7.03 3.24
CA VAL A 62 -15.44 8.21 2.35
C VAL A 62 -14.45 9.29 2.78
N GLY A 63 -13.63 9.77 1.83
CA GLY A 63 -12.62 10.81 2.06
C GLY A 63 -11.32 10.49 1.31
N CYS A 64 -10.23 11.20 1.61
CA CYS A 64 -8.94 10.91 0.96
C CYS A 64 -8.46 9.48 1.21
N SER A 65 -8.72 8.91 2.39
CA SER A 65 -8.40 7.51 2.72
C SER A 65 -9.16 6.48 1.89
N VAL A 66 -10.22 6.88 1.18
CA VAL A 66 -11.00 5.97 0.32
C VAL A 66 -10.10 5.27 -0.68
N PHE A 67 -9.01 5.91 -1.12
CA PHE A 67 -8.14 5.36 -2.16
C PHE A 67 -7.39 4.07 -1.76
N ALA A 68 -7.52 3.57 -0.52
CA ALA A 68 -6.94 2.30 -0.09
C ALA A 68 -7.27 1.14 -1.04
N TYR A 69 -8.51 1.11 -1.57
CA TYR A 69 -8.96 0.04 -2.46
C TYR A 69 -8.18 -0.06 -3.77
N TYR A 70 -7.49 0.99 -4.21
CA TYR A 70 -6.64 0.97 -5.39
C TYR A 70 -5.22 0.44 -5.13
N TYR A 71 -4.83 0.33 -3.86
CA TYR A 71 -3.43 0.07 -3.49
C TYR A 71 -3.23 -1.28 -2.84
N PHE A 72 -4.18 -1.75 -2.04
CA PHE A 72 -4.00 -2.96 -1.23
C PHE A 72 -4.51 -4.21 -1.94
N ASP A 73 -3.67 -5.23 -1.95
CA ASP A 73 -4.01 -6.61 -2.31
C ASP A 73 -4.48 -7.37 -1.06
N VAL A 74 -5.68 -7.03 -0.58
CA VAL A 74 -6.36 -7.67 0.57
C VAL A 74 -7.86 -7.74 0.25
N GLY A 75 -8.66 -8.36 1.13
CA GLY A 75 -10.12 -8.30 0.98
C GLY A 75 -10.63 -6.87 1.13
N ASN A 76 -11.13 -6.26 0.07
CA ASN A 76 -11.69 -4.90 0.07
C ASN A 76 -12.91 -4.81 -0.84
#